data_AF-A0A7W6ESU2-F1
#
_entry.id   AF-A0A7W6ESU2-F1
#
_cell.length_a   1.000
_cell.length_b   1.000
_cell.length_c   1.000
_cell.angle_alpha   90.00
_cell.angle_beta   90.00
_cell.angle_gamma   90.00
#
_symmetry.space_group_name_H-M   'P 1'
#
loop_
_entity.id
_entity.type
_entity.pdbx_description
1 polymer ?
#
loop_
_entity_poly.entity_id
_entity_poly.type
_entity_poly.pdbx_seq_one_letter_code
_entity_poly.pdbx_strand_id
1 'polypeptide(L)'
;MNKCHYTNDPKYGKVLIPHCWGVVISGDMTRCTCRDYPKTVAQFERKQFNELLQAKDKEIDNLEKENVRLNRIIKKLLNKKR
;
A
#
# COMPACT_ATOMS: atom_id res chain seq x y z
N MET A 1 -10.91 -17.71 -19.77
CA MET A 1 -9.84 -17.76 -18.73
C MET A 1 -9.00 -16.50 -18.83
N ASN A 2 -9.17 -15.56 -17.90
CA ASN A 2 -8.48 -14.27 -17.90
C ASN A 2 -7.12 -14.41 -17.18
N LYS A 3 -6.12 -14.99 -17.87
CA LYS A 3 -4.77 -15.13 -17.32
C LYS A 3 -3.90 -13.95 -17.79
N CYS A 4 -3.32 -13.20 -16.86
CA CYS A 4 -2.30 -12.21 -17.19
C CYS A 4 -1.00 -12.93 -17.56
N HIS A 5 -0.29 -12.44 -18.57
CA HIS A 5 0.95 -13.05 -19.02
C HIS A 5 2.10 -12.58 -18.15
N TYR A 6 2.70 -13.52 -17.43
CA TYR A 6 3.91 -13.29 -16.65
C TYR A 6 5.05 -14.03 -17.33
N THR A 7 6.20 -13.37 -17.43
CA THR A 7 7.46 -14.01 -17.82
C THR A 7 8.44 -13.91 -16.66
N ASN A 8 9.48 -14.74 -16.66
CA ASN A 8 10.60 -14.60 -15.72
C ASN A 8 11.75 -13.89 -16.45
N ASP A 9 12.09 -12.70 -15.97
CA ASP A 9 13.27 -11.96 -16.40
C ASP A 9 14.45 -12.29 -15.47
N PRO A 10 15.65 -12.59 -16.01
CA PRO A 10 16.82 -12.95 -15.22
C PRO A 10 17.27 -11.89 -14.21
N LYS A 11 16.98 -10.61 -14.47
CA LYS A 11 17.39 -9.47 -13.64
C LYS A 11 16.28 -9.02 -12.68
N TYR A 12 15.02 -9.10 -13.10
CA TYR A 12 13.88 -8.55 -12.35
C TYR A 12 12.91 -9.60 -11.78
N GLY A 13 13.14 -10.90 -12.01
CA GLY A 13 12.29 -11.98 -11.51
C GLY A 13 10.99 -12.11 -12.30
N LYS A 14 9.88 -12.47 -11.64
CA LYS A 14 8.58 -12.63 -12.31
C LYS A 14 8.02 -11.26 -12.71
N VAL A 15 8.06 -10.95 -14.00
CA VAL A 15 7.61 -9.67 -14.56
C VAL A 15 6.28 -9.83 -15.28
N LEU A 16 5.37 -8.88 -15.06
CA LEU A 16 4.13 -8.77 -15.83
C LEU A 16 4.45 -8.16 -17.20
N ILE A 17 4.17 -8.89 -18.28
CA ILE A 17 4.23 -8.31 -19.62
C ILE A 17 2.93 -7.51 -19.86
N PRO A 18 2.99 -6.27 -20.38
CA PRO A 18 1.82 -5.40 -20.60
C PRO A 18 0.71 -5.89 -21.54
N HIS A 19 0.63 -7.17 -21.86
CA HIS A 19 -0.38 -7.77 -22.74
C HIS A 19 -0.96 -9.02 -22.07
N CYS A 20 -2.28 -9.07 -21.89
CA CYS A 20 -2.94 -10.30 -21.45
C CYS A 20 -3.08 -11.28 -22.62
N TRP A 21 -3.30 -12.57 -22.34
CA TRP A 21 -3.51 -13.57 -23.39
C TRP A 21 -4.63 -13.19 -24.39
N GLY A 22 -5.68 -12.52 -23.90
CA GLY A 22 -6.76 -12.03 -24.76
C GLY A 22 -6.27 -11.06 -25.83
N VAL A 23 -5.37 -10.14 -25.49
CA VAL A 23 -4.77 -9.18 -26.43
C VAL A 23 -3.78 -9.87 -27.36
N VAL A 24 -2.92 -10.77 -26.83
CA VAL A 24 -1.94 -11.50 -27.65
C VAL A 24 -2.61 -12.31 -28.76
N ILE A 25 -3.77 -12.91 -28.46
CA ILE A 25 -4.51 -13.73 -29.42
C ILE A 25 -5.32 -12.88 -30.41
N SER A 26 -5.83 -11.72 -29.99
CA SER A 26 -6.79 -10.95 -30.79
C SER A 26 -6.28 -9.65 -31.40
N GLY A 27 -5.15 -9.12 -30.93
CA GLY A 27 -4.67 -7.77 -31.24
C GLY A 27 -5.50 -6.63 -30.62
N ASP A 28 -6.60 -6.93 -29.93
CA ASP A 28 -7.53 -5.94 -29.39
C ASP A 28 -7.22 -5.60 -27.92
N MET A 29 -6.67 -4.40 -27.71
CA MET A 29 -6.31 -3.87 -26.39
C MET A 29 -7.48 -3.71 -25.41
N THR A 30 -8.73 -3.64 -25.90
CA THR A 30 -9.92 -3.55 -25.04
C THR A 30 -10.19 -4.85 -24.29
N ARG A 31 -9.65 -5.96 -24.78
CA ARG A 31 -9.73 -7.29 -24.14
C ARG A 31 -8.71 -7.49 -23.01
N CYS A 32 -7.94 -6.45 -22.69
CA CYS A 32 -7.03 -6.46 -21.54
C CYS A 32 -7.80 -6.32 -20.22
N THR A 33 -8.10 -7.43 -19.57
CA THR A 33 -8.77 -7.48 -18.27
C THR A 33 -7.80 -7.33 -17.08
N CYS A 34 -6.50 -7.15 -17.30
CA CYS A 34 -5.50 -6.95 -16.24
C CYS A 34 -5.37 -5.46 -15.81
N ARG A 35 -6.32 -4.60 -16.21
CA ARG A 35 -6.33 -3.13 -16.03
C ARG A 35 -6.81 -2.67 -14.64
N ASP A 36 -6.36 -3.33 -13.58
CA ASP A 36 -6.58 -2.85 -12.20
C ASP A 36 -5.41 -2.00 -11.68
N TYR A 37 -4.45 -1.66 -12.54
CA TYR A 37 -3.48 -0.61 -12.25
C TYR A 37 -4.18 0.76 -12.24
N PRO A 38 -3.79 1.69 -11.33
CA PRO A 38 -4.26 3.07 -11.39
C PRO A 38 -4.06 3.59 -12.81
N LYS A 39 -5.16 3.96 -13.47
CA LYS A 39 -5.21 4.34 -14.88
C LYS A 39 -4.46 5.65 -15.15
N THR A 40 -4.09 6.39 -14.10
CA THR A 40 -3.33 7.64 -14.17
C THR A 40 -2.25 7.71 -13.08
N VAL A 41 -1.18 8.46 -13.36
CA VAL A 41 -0.12 8.79 -12.38
C VAL A 41 -0.73 9.40 -11.12
N ALA A 42 -1.70 10.30 -11.28
CA ALA A 42 -2.42 10.91 -10.15
C ALA A 42 -3.16 9.87 -9.26
N GLN A 43 -3.71 8.80 -9.84
CA GLN A 43 -4.34 7.73 -9.06
C GLN A 43 -3.30 6.88 -8.31
N PHE A 44 -2.13 6.66 -8.90
CA PHE A 44 -1.02 5.96 -8.26
C PHE A 44 -0.46 6.77 -7.08
N GLU A 45 -0.15 8.05 -7.31
CA GLU A 45 0.36 8.96 -6.29
C GLU A 45 -0.64 9.13 -5.14
N ARG A 46 -1.94 9.28 -5.45
CA ARG A 46 -3.00 9.37 -4.44
C ARG A 46 -3.09 8.10 -3.59
N LYS A 47 -2.92 6.91 -4.17
CA LYS A 47 -2.91 5.65 -3.41
C LYS A 47 -1.72 5.60 -2.45
N GLN A 48 -0.51 5.87 -2.96
CA GLN A 48 0.70 5.90 -2.14
C GLN A 48 0.62 6.94 -1.01
N PHE A 49 0.11 8.13 -1.32
CA PHE A 49 -0.08 9.19 -0.33
C PHE A 49 -1.07 8.77 0.78
N ASN A 50 -2.19 8.16 0.41
CA ASN A 50 -3.18 7.67 1.39
C ASN A 50 -2.62 6.56 2.27
N GLU A 51 -1.82 5.65 1.72
CA GLU A 51 -1.15 4.59 2.50
C GLU A 51 -0.16 5.19 3.52
N LEU A 52 0.61 6.20 3.11
CA LEU A 52 1.52 6.92 4.01
C LEU A 52 0.76 7.68 5.10
N LEU A 53 -0.36 8.33 4.77
CA LEU A 53 -1.21 9.00 5.77
C LEU A 53 -1.73 8.00 6.81
N GLN A 54 -2.27 6.87 6.37
CA GLN A 54 -2.76 5.83 7.30
C GLN A 54 -1.65 5.29 8.22
N ALA A 55 -0.44 5.11 7.69
CA ALA A 55 0.70 4.69 8.50
C ALA A 55 1.07 5.77 9.55
N LYS A 56 1.04 7.05 9.16
CA LYS A 56 1.31 8.18 10.05
C LYS A 56 0.24 8.35 11.13
N ASP A 57 -1.03 8.26 10.77
CA ASP A 57 -2.14 8.35 11.73
C ASP A 57 -2.05 7.23 12.78
N LYS A 58 -1.68 6.02 12.37
CA LYS A 58 -1.45 4.89 13.28
C LYS A 58 -0.28 5.14 14.22
N GLU A 59 0.79 5.77 13.74
CA GLU A 59 1.96 6.14 14.55
C GLU A 59 1.59 7.19 15.60
N ILE A 60 0.84 8.22 15.21
CA ILE A 60 0.34 9.27 16.11
C ILE A 60 -0.53 8.66 17.22
N ASP A 61 -1.51 7.82 16.86
CA ASP A 61 -2.42 7.19 17.83
C ASP A 61 -1.67 6.30 18.86
N ASN A 62 -0.58 5.66 18.44
CA ASN A 62 0.29 4.90 19.34
C ASN A 62 1.06 5.82 20.29
N LEU A 63 1.65 6.91 19.77
CA LEU A 63 2.38 7.88 20.56
C LEU A 63 1.48 8.56 21.60
N GLU A 64 0.24 8.90 21.24
CA GLU A 64 -0.73 9.48 22.17
C GLU A 64 -1.07 8.52 23.31
N LYS A 65 -1.29 7.24 23.02
CA LYS A 65 -1.54 6.21 24.05
C LYS A 65 -0.35 6.04 24.99
N GLU A 66 0.87 6.05 24.45
CA GLU A 66 2.09 5.97 25.25
C GLU A 66 2.24 7.19 26.15
N ASN A 67 2.00 8.38 25.61
CA ASN A 67 2.09 9.64 26.34
C ASN A 67 1.06 9.68 27.50
N VAL A 68 -0.18 9.23 27.26
CA VAL A 68 -1.20 9.09 28.32
C VAL A 68 -0.74 8.10 29.40
N ARG A 69 -0.16 6.95 29.01
CA ARG A 69 0.36 5.95 29.96
C ARG A 69 1.49 6.53 30.81
N LEU A 70 2.46 7.19 30.20
CA LEU A 70 3.59 7.81 30.91
C LEU A 70 3.11 8.88 31.88
N ASN A 71 2.18 9.74 31.45
CA ASN A 71 1.59 10.77 32.32
C ASN A 71 0.88 10.17 33.55
N ARG A 72 0.18 9.03 33.39
CA ARG A 72 -0.43 8.31 34.53
C ARG A 72 0.63 7.78 35.49
N ILE A 73 1.75 7.26 35.00
CA ILE A 73 2.86 6.77 35.84
C ILE A 73 3.49 7.94 36.61
N ILE A 74 3.79 9.05 35.92
CA ILE A 74 4.37 10.25 36.53
C ILE A 74 3.46 10.76 37.66
N LYS A 75 2.15 10.89 37.43
CA LYS A 75 1.19 11.30 38.46
C LYS A 75 1.22 10.38 39.69
N LYS A 76 1.26 9.06 39.49
CA LYS A 76 1.36 8.09 40.59
C LYS A 76 2.65 8.25 41.40
N LEU A 77 3.77 8.48 40.74
CA LEU A 77 5.08 8.68 41.39
C LEU A 77 5.11 9.99 42.18
N LEU A 78 4.60 11.08 41.62
CA LEU A 78 4.50 12.37 42.31
C LEU A 78 3.63 12.28 43.57
N ASN A 79 2.49 11.59 43.48
CA ASN A 79 1.59 11.41 44.62
C ASN A 79 2.17 10.50 45.72
N LYS A 80 3.09 9.57 45.39
CA LYS A 80 3.80 8.75 46.38
C LYS A 80 4.94 9.48 47.09
N LYS A 81 5.50 10.50 46.46
CA LYS A 81 6.61 11.30 46.99
C LYS A 81 6.15 12.42 47.93
N ARG A 82 4.87 12.74 47.90
CA ARG A 82 4.21 13.74 48.74
C ARG A 82 3.61 13.06 49.96
#